data_AF-A0A7L6N6M6-F1
#
_entry.id   AF-A0A7L6N6M6-F1
#
_cell.length_a   1.000
_cell.length_b   1.000
_cell.length_c   1.000
_cell.angle_alpha   90.00
_cell.angle_beta   90.00
_cell.angle_gamma   90.00
#
_symmetry.space_group_name_H-M   'P 1'
#
loop_
_entity.id
_entity.type
_entity.pdbx_description
1 polymer ?
#
loop_
_entity_poly.entity_id
_entity_poly.type
_entity_poly.pdbx_seq_one_letter_code
_entity_poly.pdbx_strand_id
1 'polypeptide(L)'
;MLIEIHNSIISILKEENEQKSDKVEKLLIDLAIAHKNGDHIILGDSQVLHYLSIHVNFGKIIKSIYASRFKKKLDYIPLIKTFKKRIILVDDEYMKTNDNNNYYISIQSNISFQKTVFICEDLSDCEIYKYISNWTKKYIPEFSNFKISLENRSCGGSQAKIHCKEEHKNMRYILLLLDTDRGYQNDKCSSSYHSGHTYYKNNKSDKVVGFIDVGYRNLENIFSPKEYLKIKSLNKYQSQILDLINQELDKGNPNICKYFKYRDGYKVKNVIEISNNSISFKMFFKDLYNKGFLKNIYLDENDRFIELSDPNLICLNGLGKLIHLVERENILGNIESKTELNLDFFNQWKEITKELFDWGCSYPKTAINILI
;
A
#
# COMPACT_ATOMS: atom_id res chain seq x y z
N MET A 1 -10.99 6.54 2.92
CA MET A 1 -11.67 5.23 2.94
C MET A 1 -13.15 5.39 2.64
N LEU A 2 -13.83 4.32 2.22
CA LEU A 2 -15.28 4.30 2.04
C LEU A 2 -15.97 3.89 3.35
N ILE A 3 -16.82 4.76 3.88
CA ILE A 3 -17.54 4.57 5.15
C ILE A 3 -19.04 4.66 4.88
N GLU A 4 -19.77 3.59 5.15
CA GLU A 4 -21.21 3.47 5.01
C GLU A 4 -21.89 3.56 6.38
N ILE A 5 -22.95 4.36 6.48
CA ILE A 5 -23.78 4.47 7.68
C ILE A 5 -25.01 3.57 7.50
N HIS A 6 -25.23 2.64 8.43
CA HIS A 6 -26.37 1.72 8.39
C HIS A 6 -27.63 2.32 9.03
N ASN A 7 -28.83 1.82 8.68
CA ASN A 7 -30.08 2.33 9.24
C ASN A 7 -30.26 2.07 10.74
N SER A 8 -29.57 1.08 11.31
CA SER A 8 -29.60 0.82 12.76
C SER A 8 -29.10 2.00 13.60
N ILE A 9 -28.42 2.97 12.99
CA ILE A 9 -27.97 4.18 13.70
C ILE A 9 -29.17 5.07 14.07
N ILE A 10 -30.26 5.02 13.30
CA ILE A 10 -31.47 5.80 13.56
C ILE A 10 -32.11 5.38 14.88
N SER A 11 -32.13 4.09 15.21
CA SER A 11 -32.71 3.63 16.47
C SER A 11 -31.93 4.19 17.66
N ILE A 12 -30.59 4.15 17.61
CA ILE A 12 -29.76 4.72 18.68
C ILE A 12 -30.04 6.23 18.87
N LEU A 13 -30.15 6.99 17.79
CA LEU A 13 -30.43 8.43 17.83
C LEU A 13 -31.86 8.77 18.27
N LYS A 14 -32.74 7.78 18.39
CA LYS A 14 -34.11 7.91 18.90
C LYS A 14 -34.28 7.34 20.31
N GLU A 15 -33.26 6.64 20.84
CA GLU A 15 -33.30 6.08 22.19
C GLU A 15 -33.33 7.21 23.23
N GLU A 16 -34.01 6.98 24.35
CA GLU A 16 -34.04 7.89 25.50
C GLU A 16 -32.70 7.96 26.25
N ASN A 17 -31.75 7.06 25.94
CA ASN A 17 -30.42 7.09 26.55
C ASN A 17 -29.59 8.24 25.95
N GLU A 18 -29.72 9.43 26.55
CA GLU A 18 -29.04 10.66 26.13
C GLU A 18 -27.53 10.47 25.98
N GLN A 19 -26.86 9.78 26.91
CA GLN A 19 -25.40 9.59 26.85
C GLN A 19 -24.97 8.78 25.62
N LYS A 20 -25.71 7.73 25.27
CA LYS A 20 -25.43 6.88 24.12
C LYS A 20 -25.70 7.65 22.81
N SER A 21 -26.82 8.38 22.75
CA SER A 21 -27.18 9.21 21.61
C SER A 21 -26.14 10.31 21.38
N ASP A 22 -25.78 11.08 22.41
CA ASP A 22 -24.81 12.19 22.34
C ASP A 22 -23.44 11.73 21.81
N LYS A 23 -22.99 10.55 22.24
CA LYS A 23 -21.74 9.95 21.76
C LYS A 23 -21.81 9.66 20.26
N VAL A 24 -22.90 9.05 19.80
CA VAL A 24 -23.11 8.74 18.38
C VAL A 24 -23.26 10.01 17.56
N GLU A 25 -23.96 11.01 18.06
CA GLU A 25 -24.06 12.33 17.43
C GLU A 25 -22.69 12.97 17.20
N LYS A 26 -21.84 12.98 18.23
CA LYS A 26 -20.49 13.52 18.13
C LYS A 26 -19.66 12.79 17.06
N LEU A 27 -19.72 11.47 17.02
CA LEU A 27 -19.00 10.68 16.03
C LEU A 27 -19.50 10.92 14.60
N LEU A 28 -20.81 11.11 14.41
CA LEU A 28 -21.37 11.47 13.11
C LEU A 28 -20.94 12.87 12.68
N ILE A 29 -20.87 13.83 13.61
CA ILE A 29 -20.29 15.16 13.34
C ILE A 29 -18.83 15.03 12.89
N ASP A 30 -18.02 14.26 13.63
CA ASP A 30 -16.60 14.04 13.31
C ASP A 30 -16.43 13.38 11.93
N LEU A 31 -17.28 12.40 11.60
CA LEU A 31 -17.30 11.74 10.29
C LEU A 31 -17.62 12.74 9.17
N ALA A 32 -18.65 13.58 9.35
CA ALA A 32 -19.02 14.61 8.38
C ALA A 32 -17.89 15.64 8.18
N ILE A 33 -17.19 16.03 9.25
CA ILE A 33 -16.02 16.91 9.18
C ILE A 33 -14.88 16.23 8.40
N ALA A 34 -14.58 14.97 8.68
CA ALA A 34 -13.55 14.22 7.96
C ALA A 34 -13.87 14.11 6.46
N HIS A 35 -15.14 13.90 6.11
CA HIS A 35 -15.58 13.94 4.71
C HIS A 35 -15.38 15.30 4.06
N LYS A 36 -15.78 16.38 4.73
CA LYS A 36 -15.57 17.75 4.25
C LYS A 36 -14.09 18.06 4.01
N ASN A 37 -13.20 17.53 4.85
CA ASN A 37 -11.75 17.70 4.72
C ASN A 37 -11.15 16.87 3.57
N GLY A 38 -11.91 15.92 3.01
CA GLY A 38 -11.47 15.01 1.97
C GLY A 38 -10.61 13.88 2.52
N ASP A 39 -10.92 13.40 3.72
CA ASP A 39 -10.27 12.25 4.36
C ASP A 39 -10.98 10.95 3.98
N HIS A 40 -12.32 10.97 3.95
CA HIS A 40 -13.15 9.79 3.65
C HIS A 40 -14.32 10.10 2.71
N ILE A 41 -14.87 9.05 2.11
CA ILE A 41 -16.14 9.10 1.38
C ILE A 41 -17.22 8.52 2.28
N ILE A 42 -18.28 9.30 2.53
CA ILE A 42 -19.45 8.84 3.30
C ILE A 42 -20.52 8.36 2.34
N LEU A 43 -21.02 7.16 2.61
CA LEU A 43 -22.22 6.56 2.04
C LEU A 43 -23.23 6.26 3.14
N GLY A 44 -24.43 5.89 2.76
CA GLY A 44 -25.42 5.37 3.68
C GLY A 44 -26.73 5.10 2.97
N ASP A 45 -27.60 4.37 3.63
CA ASP A 45 -28.95 4.13 3.15
C ASP A 45 -29.76 5.42 3.07
N SER A 46 -30.78 5.41 2.20
CA SER A 46 -31.66 6.56 1.99
C SER A 46 -32.27 7.07 3.28
N GLN A 47 -32.71 6.15 4.15
CA GLN A 47 -33.42 6.48 5.37
C GLN A 47 -32.48 7.17 6.37
N VAL A 48 -31.30 6.61 6.62
CA VAL A 48 -30.35 7.21 7.56
C VAL A 48 -29.80 8.53 7.04
N LEU A 49 -29.43 8.64 5.76
CA LEU A 49 -28.92 9.91 5.22
C LEU A 49 -29.99 11.01 5.26
N HIS A 50 -31.25 10.67 4.98
CA HIS A 50 -32.35 11.62 5.12
C HIS A 50 -32.54 12.05 6.56
N TYR A 51 -32.58 11.10 7.50
CA TYR A 51 -32.72 11.38 8.93
C TYR A 51 -31.62 12.32 9.43
N LEU A 52 -30.36 12.00 9.13
CA LEU A 52 -29.20 12.82 9.52
C LEU A 52 -29.22 14.21 8.87
N SER A 53 -29.80 14.36 7.68
CA SER A 53 -29.90 15.66 7.00
C SER A 53 -30.84 16.66 7.69
N ILE A 54 -31.76 16.17 8.53
CA ILE A 54 -32.73 16.99 9.27
C ILE A 54 -32.60 16.87 10.79
N HIS A 55 -31.68 16.02 11.28
CA HIS A 55 -31.52 15.72 12.72
C HIS A 55 -31.34 16.98 13.56
N VAL A 56 -32.17 17.16 14.59
CA VAL A 56 -32.35 18.45 15.29
C VAL A 56 -31.04 19.01 15.85
N ASN A 57 -30.20 18.16 16.44
CA ASN A 57 -28.96 18.55 17.12
C ASN A 57 -27.80 18.89 16.18
N PHE A 58 -27.93 18.63 14.87
CA PHE A 58 -26.88 18.96 13.92
C PHE A 58 -26.95 20.42 13.45
N GLY A 59 -25.79 21.07 13.39
CA GLY A 59 -25.63 22.38 12.78
C GLY A 59 -25.86 22.36 11.27
N LYS A 60 -26.14 23.54 10.68
CA LYS A 60 -26.49 23.72 9.25
C LYS A 60 -25.48 23.08 8.29
N ILE A 61 -24.18 23.19 8.60
CA ILE A 61 -23.10 22.64 7.76
C ILE A 61 -23.17 21.10 7.72
N ILE A 62 -23.32 20.46 8.87
CA ILE A 62 -23.38 19.00 9.00
C ILE A 62 -24.63 18.47 8.28
N LYS A 63 -25.79 19.12 8.49
CA LYS A 63 -27.02 18.84 7.76
C LYS A 63 -26.84 18.92 6.23
N SER A 64 -26.17 19.96 5.72
CA SER A 64 -25.91 20.12 4.28
C SER A 64 -25.07 18.97 3.72
N ILE A 65 -24.06 18.51 4.46
CA ILE A 65 -23.22 17.38 4.04
C ILE A 65 -24.07 16.12 3.86
N TYR A 66 -24.87 15.75 4.86
CA TYR A 66 -25.73 14.56 4.75
C TYR A 66 -26.84 14.73 3.71
N ALA A 67 -27.42 15.93 3.57
CA ALA A 67 -28.40 16.23 2.52
C ALA A 67 -27.80 16.06 1.11
N SER A 68 -26.57 16.54 0.91
CA SER A 68 -25.80 16.34 -0.33
C SER A 68 -25.58 14.86 -0.59
N ARG A 69 -25.23 14.08 0.44
CA ARG A 69 -25.08 12.64 0.30
C ARG A 69 -26.39 11.94 -0.06
N PHE A 70 -27.48 12.31 0.59
CA PHE A 70 -28.81 11.77 0.31
C PHE A 70 -29.25 12.03 -1.14
N LYS A 71 -29.04 13.25 -1.65
CA LYS A 71 -29.38 13.63 -3.04
C LYS A 71 -28.61 12.83 -4.09
N LYS A 72 -27.38 12.41 -3.77
CA LYS A 72 -26.46 11.72 -4.68
C LYS A 72 -26.36 10.21 -4.43
N LYS A 73 -27.29 9.64 -3.69
CA LYS A 73 -27.27 8.22 -3.31
C LYS A 73 -27.13 7.24 -4.49
N LEU A 74 -27.70 7.58 -5.65
CA LEU A 74 -27.62 6.74 -6.86
C LEU A 74 -26.21 6.76 -7.49
N ASP A 75 -25.49 7.87 -7.33
CA ASP A 75 -24.10 8.02 -7.79
C ASP A 75 -23.15 7.07 -7.02
N TYR A 76 -23.62 6.47 -5.92
CA TYR A 76 -22.84 5.60 -5.04
C TYR A 76 -22.90 4.12 -5.41
N ILE A 77 -23.83 3.71 -6.27
CA ILE A 77 -23.93 2.31 -6.71
C ILE A 77 -22.65 1.87 -7.46
N PRO A 78 -22.09 2.66 -8.39
CA PRO A 78 -20.82 2.32 -9.02
C PRO A 78 -19.67 2.27 -8.02
N LEU A 79 -19.63 3.21 -7.07
CA LEU A 79 -18.64 3.25 -5.99
C LEU A 79 -18.59 1.94 -5.20
N ILE A 80 -19.75 1.46 -4.75
CA ILE A 80 -19.87 0.20 -4.02
C ILE A 80 -19.32 -1.00 -4.81
N LYS A 81 -19.44 -0.99 -6.14
CA LYS A 81 -18.89 -2.04 -7.01
C LYS A 81 -17.39 -1.91 -7.23
N THR A 82 -16.86 -0.69 -7.17
CA THR A 82 -15.44 -0.39 -7.41
C THR A 82 -14.55 -0.80 -6.25
N PHE A 83 -14.95 -0.51 -5.01
CA PHE A 83 -14.13 -0.76 -3.82
C PHE A 83 -14.36 -2.17 -3.29
N LYS A 84 -13.27 -2.91 -3.03
CA LYS A 84 -13.39 -4.26 -2.47
C LYS A 84 -13.73 -4.20 -0.99
N LYS A 85 -13.27 -3.15 -0.29
CA LYS A 85 -13.42 -3.01 1.16
C LYS A 85 -14.10 -1.70 1.51
N ARG A 86 -14.98 -1.77 2.50
CA ARG A 86 -15.60 -0.59 3.12
C ARG A 86 -15.91 -0.84 4.58
N ILE A 87 -16.02 0.26 5.31
CA ILE A 87 -16.47 0.24 6.70
C ILE A 87 -17.97 0.46 6.74
N ILE A 88 -18.67 -0.35 7.51
CA ILE A 88 -20.10 -0.20 7.74
C ILE A 88 -20.29 0.09 9.23
N LEU A 89 -20.71 1.31 9.52
CA LEU A 89 -21.01 1.76 10.87
C LEU A 89 -22.40 1.27 11.26
N VAL A 90 -22.46 0.44 12.31
CA VAL A 90 -23.67 -0.23 12.78
C VAL A 90 -23.87 -0.04 14.27
N ASP A 91 -25.06 -0.40 14.76
CA ASP A 91 -25.27 -0.63 16.18
C ASP A 91 -24.65 -1.98 16.60
N ASP A 92 -24.32 -2.15 17.88
CA ASP A 92 -23.69 -3.34 18.44
C ASP A 92 -24.48 -4.61 18.10
N GLU A 93 -25.82 -4.53 18.15
CA GLU A 93 -26.72 -5.65 17.83
C GLU A 93 -26.63 -6.10 16.36
N TYR A 94 -26.13 -5.24 15.48
CA TYR A 94 -26.00 -5.49 14.04
C TYR A 94 -24.55 -5.79 13.65
N MET A 95 -23.66 -5.93 14.61
CA MET A 95 -22.28 -6.39 14.38
C MET A 95 -22.30 -7.80 13.79
N LYS A 96 -21.99 -7.91 12.51
CA LYS A 96 -21.81 -9.21 11.87
C LYS A 96 -20.43 -9.77 12.16
N THR A 97 -20.39 -11.08 12.41
CA THR A 97 -19.15 -11.79 12.71
C THR A 97 -18.27 -11.99 11.49
N ASN A 98 -18.78 -11.99 10.24
CA ASN A 98 -17.95 -11.96 9.03
C ASN A 98 -18.77 -11.62 7.77
N ASP A 99 -18.33 -10.59 7.05
CA ASP A 99 -18.51 -10.48 5.60
C ASP A 99 -17.10 -10.32 5.05
N ASN A 100 -16.69 -11.15 4.08
CA ASN A 100 -15.30 -11.26 3.65
C ASN A 100 -14.72 -9.94 3.11
N ASN A 101 -15.60 -9.00 2.73
CA ASN A 101 -15.22 -7.75 2.10
C ASN A 101 -15.57 -6.51 2.93
N ASN A 102 -16.48 -6.60 3.91
CA ASN A 102 -16.99 -5.43 4.63
C ASN A 102 -16.62 -5.44 6.12
N TYR A 103 -16.13 -4.31 6.60
CA TYR A 103 -15.77 -4.10 7.99
C TYR A 103 -16.92 -3.49 8.77
N TYR A 104 -17.76 -4.34 9.37
CA TYR A 104 -18.78 -3.91 10.32
C TYR A 104 -18.12 -3.45 11.62
N ILE A 105 -18.28 -2.17 11.95
CA ILE A 105 -17.76 -1.58 13.20
C ILE A 105 -18.90 -0.86 13.92
N SER A 106 -18.97 -1.06 15.24
CA SER A 106 -19.91 -0.37 16.09
C SER A 106 -19.68 1.13 16.07
N ILE A 107 -20.73 1.91 15.82
CA ILE A 107 -20.69 3.36 15.95
C ILE A 107 -20.43 3.80 17.39
N GLN A 108 -20.64 2.92 18.38
CA GLN A 108 -20.42 3.24 19.79
C GLN A 108 -18.97 3.02 20.20
N SER A 109 -18.14 2.48 19.32
CA SER A 109 -16.70 2.39 19.55
C SER A 109 -16.02 3.76 19.40
N ASN A 110 -14.88 3.96 20.06
CA ASN A 110 -14.16 5.25 20.08
C ASN A 110 -13.33 5.51 18.81
N ILE A 111 -13.82 5.14 17.63
CA ILE A 111 -13.06 5.25 16.37
C ILE A 111 -12.73 6.70 16.05
N SER A 112 -11.51 6.92 15.55
CA SER A 112 -11.09 8.17 14.94
C SER A 112 -11.33 8.16 13.43
N PHE A 113 -12.06 9.16 12.94
CA PHE A 113 -12.26 9.39 11.49
C PHE A 113 -11.15 10.24 10.84
N GLN A 114 -9.99 10.38 11.50
CA GLN A 114 -8.81 10.94 10.84
C GLN A 114 -8.38 10.06 9.64
N LYS A 115 -7.48 10.59 8.80
CA LYS A 115 -6.91 9.80 7.69
C LYS A 115 -6.33 8.50 8.21
N THR A 116 -6.49 7.44 7.41
CA THR A 116 -5.79 6.17 7.63
C THR A 116 -4.29 6.41 7.64
N VAL A 117 -3.60 5.85 8.62
CA VAL A 117 -2.14 5.89 8.73
C VAL A 117 -1.56 4.85 7.81
N PHE A 118 -0.76 5.28 6.85
CA PHE A 118 -0.04 4.42 5.92
C PHE A 118 1.41 4.26 6.36
N ILE A 119 1.74 3.06 6.82
CA ILE A 119 3.03 2.72 7.41
C ILE A 119 3.84 1.92 6.39
N CYS A 120 4.96 2.50 5.96
CA CYS A 120 6.03 1.81 5.22
C CYS A 120 7.33 1.81 6.01
N GLU A 121 8.39 1.20 5.45
CA GLU A 121 9.72 1.22 6.08
C GLU A 121 10.23 2.65 6.22
N ASP A 122 10.19 3.42 5.13
CA ASP A 122 10.48 4.85 5.14
C ASP A 122 9.39 5.73 4.50
N LEU A 123 9.54 7.05 4.64
CA LEU A 123 8.60 8.01 4.05
C LEU A 123 8.70 8.05 2.52
N SER A 124 9.88 7.76 1.96
CA SER A 124 10.10 7.75 0.52
C SER A 124 9.35 6.59 -0.15
N ASP A 125 9.28 5.43 0.50
CA ASP A 125 8.46 4.30 0.05
C ASP A 125 6.98 4.71 -0.02
N CYS A 126 6.49 5.39 1.01
CA CYS A 126 5.11 5.87 1.04
C CYS A 126 4.79 6.78 -0.16
N GLU A 127 5.71 7.69 -0.48
CA GLU A 127 5.57 8.59 -1.63
C GLU A 127 5.61 7.84 -2.95
N ILE A 128 6.51 6.86 -3.10
CA ILE A 128 6.63 6.07 -4.33
C ILE A 128 5.37 5.22 -4.55
N TYR A 129 4.82 4.55 -3.53
CA TYR A 129 3.57 3.80 -3.67
C TYR A 129 2.39 4.69 -4.07
N LYS A 130 2.29 5.91 -3.50
CA LYS A 130 1.30 6.90 -3.91
C LYS A 130 1.51 7.36 -5.35
N TYR A 131 2.76 7.55 -5.75
CA TYR A 131 3.12 7.99 -7.09
C TYR A 131 2.78 6.93 -8.14
N ILE A 132 3.15 5.66 -7.90
CA ILE A 132 2.73 4.50 -8.72
C ILE A 132 1.21 4.41 -8.81
N SER A 133 0.51 4.60 -7.69
CA SER A 133 -0.96 4.51 -7.68
C SER A 133 -1.62 5.64 -8.46
N ASN A 134 -1.05 6.85 -8.40
CA ASN A 134 -1.50 7.99 -9.21
C ASN A 134 -1.21 7.83 -10.70
N TRP A 135 -0.14 7.13 -11.08
CA TRP A 135 0.12 6.78 -12.46
C TRP A 135 -0.86 5.68 -12.92
N THR A 136 -1.00 4.61 -12.13
CA THR A 136 -1.81 3.43 -12.46
C THR A 136 -3.29 3.75 -12.57
N LYS A 137 -3.83 4.64 -11.73
CA LYS A 137 -5.25 5.04 -11.78
C LYS A 137 -5.67 5.66 -13.12
N LYS A 138 -4.74 6.20 -13.91
CA LYS A 138 -5.03 6.70 -15.27
C LYS A 138 -5.59 5.59 -16.18
N TYR A 139 -5.30 4.33 -15.85
CA TYR A 139 -5.71 3.14 -16.57
C TYR A 139 -6.77 2.30 -15.84
N ILE A 140 -7.30 2.81 -14.72
CA ILE A 140 -8.39 2.20 -13.95
C ILE A 140 -9.53 3.23 -13.91
N PRO A 141 -10.41 3.27 -14.92
CA PRO A 141 -11.43 4.32 -15.07
C PRO A 141 -12.28 4.51 -13.82
N GLU A 142 -12.52 3.44 -13.08
CA GLU A 142 -13.29 3.42 -11.85
C GLU A 142 -12.68 4.32 -10.75
N PHE A 143 -11.38 4.60 -10.80
CA PHE A 143 -10.66 5.45 -9.84
C PHE A 143 -10.42 6.89 -10.31
N SER A 144 -10.81 7.25 -11.53
CA SER A 144 -10.48 8.52 -12.18
C SER A 144 -10.91 9.77 -11.39
N ASN A 145 -12.05 9.69 -10.68
CA ASN A 145 -12.62 10.80 -9.91
C ASN A 145 -12.17 10.84 -8.44
N PHE A 146 -11.24 9.97 -8.04
CA PHE A 146 -10.83 9.83 -6.64
C PHE A 146 -9.35 10.13 -6.46
N LYS A 147 -8.99 10.43 -5.21
CA LYS A 147 -7.62 10.54 -4.75
C LYS A 147 -7.37 9.61 -3.56
N ILE A 148 -6.10 9.34 -3.31
CA ILE A 148 -5.63 8.63 -2.12
C ILE A 148 -5.31 9.67 -1.04
N SER A 149 -5.98 9.59 0.09
CA SER A 149 -5.84 10.43 1.28
C SER A 149 -5.40 9.57 2.45
N LEU A 150 -4.09 9.36 2.53
CA LEU A 150 -3.41 8.59 3.57
C LEU A 150 -2.39 9.49 4.28
N GLU A 151 -2.24 9.32 5.59
CA GLU A 151 -1.19 9.93 6.38
C GLU A 151 0.05 9.05 6.38
N ASN A 152 1.15 9.52 5.79
CA ASN A 152 2.38 8.74 5.69
C ASN A 152 3.11 8.68 7.02
N ARG A 153 3.58 7.50 7.39
CA ARG A 153 4.44 7.28 8.56
C ARG A 153 5.51 6.26 8.23
N SER A 154 6.76 6.57 8.56
CA SER A 154 7.85 5.59 8.54
C SER A 154 7.85 4.79 9.83
N CYS A 155 8.17 3.51 9.74
CA CYS A 155 8.44 2.69 10.91
C CYS A 155 9.91 2.63 11.36
N GLY A 156 10.82 3.36 10.69
CA GLY A 156 12.24 3.42 11.05
C GLY A 156 12.90 2.03 11.13
N GLY A 157 12.56 1.13 10.21
CA GLY A 157 12.98 -0.28 10.25
C GLY A 157 12.11 -1.13 11.18
N SER A 158 12.70 -1.78 12.19
CA SER A 158 12.06 -2.87 12.94
C SER A 158 10.98 -2.44 13.95
N GLN A 159 10.49 -1.20 13.88
CA GLN A 159 9.53 -0.64 14.85
C GLN A 159 8.08 -0.62 14.35
N ALA A 160 7.77 -1.30 13.23
CA ALA A 160 6.40 -1.34 12.67
C ALA A 160 5.34 -1.68 13.73
N LYS A 161 5.60 -2.67 14.60
CA LYS A 161 4.71 -3.05 15.70
C LYS A 161 4.47 -1.94 16.73
N ILE A 162 5.48 -1.12 17.04
CA ILE A 162 5.37 -0.04 18.03
C ILE A 162 4.43 1.03 17.50
N HIS A 163 4.68 1.51 16.28
CA HIS A 163 3.81 2.51 15.66
C HIS A 163 2.39 2.01 15.45
N CYS A 164 2.21 0.73 15.09
CA CYS A 164 0.87 0.18 15.01
C CYS A 164 0.16 0.20 16.36
N LYS A 165 0.84 -0.15 17.45
CA LYS A 165 0.27 -0.07 18.80
C LYS A 165 -0.12 1.34 19.20
N GLU A 166 0.72 2.33 18.88
CA GLU A 166 0.44 3.74 19.16
C GLU A 166 -0.81 4.22 18.44
N GLU A 167 -0.88 4.00 17.12
CA GLU A 167 -2.02 4.45 16.32
C GLU A 167 -3.30 3.67 16.61
N HIS A 168 -3.18 2.39 16.96
CA HIS A 168 -4.32 1.58 17.35
C HIS A 168 -4.88 2.03 18.71
N LYS A 169 -4.02 2.42 19.68
CA LYS A 169 -4.49 3.06 20.92
C LYS A 169 -5.25 4.36 20.66
N ASN A 170 -4.87 5.08 19.62
CA ASN A 170 -5.56 6.29 19.16
C ASN A 170 -6.80 5.97 18.30
N MET A 171 -7.18 4.70 18.20
CA MET A 171 -8.36 4.21 17.47
C MET A 171 -8.37 4.63 15.99
N ARG A 172 -7.19 4.72 15.38
CA ARG A 172 -7.03 5.10 13.97
C ARG A 172 -6.97 3.86 13.09
N TYR A 173 -7.42 4.03 11.85
CA TYR A 173 -7.21 3.05 10.80
C TYR A 173 -5.73 3.01 10.38
N ILE A 174 -5.20 1.81 10.18
CA ILE A 174 -3.79 1.56 9.89
C ILE A 174 -3.71 0.69 8.65
N LEU A 175 -2.87 1.08 7.69
CA LEU A 175 -2.49 0.26 6.55
C LEU A 175 -0.97 0.07 6.58
N LEU A 176 -0.51 -1.17 6.68
CA LEU A 176 0.89 -1.52 6.55
C LEU A 176 1.20 -2.01 5.14
N LEU A 177 2.32 -1.56 4.59
CA LEU A 177 2.93 -2.12 3.40
C LEU A 177 4.44 -2.15 3.63
N LEU A 178 4.99 -3.34 3.82
CA LEU A 178 6.37 -3.54 4.25
C LEU A 178 7.12 -4.46 3.28
N ASP A 179 8.38 -4.11 3.03
CA ASP A 179 9.31 -4.90 2.24
C ASP A 179 9.64 -6.22 2.94
N THR A 180 9.77 -7.31 2.18
CA THR A 180 10.03 -8.62 2.78
C THR A 180 11.50 -8.83 3.13
N ASP A 181 12.42 -8.14 2.45
CA ASP A 181 13.88 -8.32 2.46
C ASP A 181 14.37 -9.73 2.13
N ARG A 182 13.50 -10.59 1.59
CA ARG A 182 13.86 -11.96 1.22
C ARG A 182 14.98 -11.98 0.19
N GLY A 183 16.00 -12.80 0.41
CA GLY A 183 17.07 -13.05 -0.58
C GLY A 183 16.62 -13.99 -1.69
N TYR A 184 15.65 -14.87 -1.39
CA TYR A 184 14.97 -15.75 -2.33
C TYR A 184 13.58 -16.18 -1.80
N GLN A 185 12.83 -16.93 -2.61
CA GLN A 185 11.42 -17.29 -2.35
C GLN A 185 11.15 -17.87 -0.94
N ASN A 186 12.07 -18.71 -0.45
CA ASN A 186 11.93 -19.43 0.83
C ASN A 186 12.71 -18.80 1.99
N ASP A 187 13.36 -17.66 1.77
CA ASP A 187 14.09 -16.98 2.82
C ASP A 187 13.15 -16.39 3.87
N LYS A 188 13.68 -16.23 5.08
CA LYS A 188 12.97 -15.54 6.16
C LYS A 188 12.79 -14.06 5.78
N CYS A 189 11.64 -13.51 6.10
CA CYS A 189 11.42 -12.06 5.98
C CYS A 189 12.20 -11.28 7.04
N SER A 190 12.34 -9.97 6.83
CA SER A 190 12.87 -9.04 7.83
C SER A 190 12.06 -9.03 9.14
N SER A 191 12.71 -8.56 10.20
CA SER A 191 12.07 -8.34 11.50
C SER A 191 10.93 -7.32 11.42
N SER A 192 11.08 -6.27 10.60
CA SER A 192 10.05 -5.26 10.33
C SER A 192 8.79 -5.89 9.76
N TYR A 193 8.93 -6.62 8.64
CA TYR A 193 7.83 -7.36 8.01
C TYR A 193 7.19 -8.33 9.00
N HIS A 194 7.99 -9.15 9.67
CA HIS A 194 7.47 -10.18 10.57
C HIS A 194 6.70 -9.58 11.75
N SER A 195 7.23 -8.51 12.35
CA SER A 195 6.59 -7.84 13.48
C SER A 195 5.29 -7.14 13.09
N GLY A 196 5.25 -6.47 11.94
CA GLY A 196 4.06 -5.82 11.39
C GLY A 196 2.99 -6.85 11.00
N HIS A 197 3.38 -7.90 10.29
CA HIS A 197 2.47 -8.97 9.88
C HIS A 197 1.90 -9.75 11.08
N THR A 198 2.72 -10.03 12.10
CA THR A 198 2.24 -10.65 13.35
C THR A 198 1.26 -9.74 14.08
N TYR A 199 1.54 -8.43 14.12
CA TYR A 199 0.61 -7.47 14.70
C TYR A 199 -0.73 -7.45 13.95
N TYR A 200 -0.70 -7.36 12.62
CA TYR A 200 -1.89 -7.46 11.79
C TYR A 200 -2.68 -8.75 12.08
N LYS A 201 -2.03 -9.93 12.06
CA LYS A 201 -2.70 -11.21 12.32
C LYS A 201 -3.39 -11.25 13.69
N ASN A 202 -2.78 -10.66 14.71
CA ASN A 202 -3.32 -10.65 16.07
C ASN A 202 -4.44 -9.64 16.28
N ASN A 203 -4.54 -8.60 15.43
CA ASN A 203 -5.54 -7.51 15.56
C ASN A 203 -6.48 -7.42 14.34
N LYS A 204 -6.46 -8.43 13.46
CA LYS A 204 -7.33 -8.45 12.26
C LYS A 204 -8.82 -8.45 12.62
N SER A 205 -9.17 -8.96 13.81
CA SER A 205 -10.52 -8.96 14.36
C SER A 205 -11.07 -7.56 14.60
N ASP A 206 -10.19 -6.60 14.82
CA ASP A 206 -10.55 -5.24 15.22
C ASP A 206 -10.91 -4.39 13.98
N LYS A 207 -10.68 -4.94 12.77
CA LYS A 207 -11.10 -4.39 11.47
C LYS A 207 -10.55 -2.98 11.16
N VAL A 208 -9.58 -2.52 11.94
CA VAL A 208 -8.90 -1.22 11.77
C VAL A 208 -7.47 -1.35 11.25
N VAL A 209 -6.93 -2.56 11.11
CA VAL A 209 -5.56 -2.82 10.64
C VAL A 209 -5.57 -3.61 9.33
N GLY A 210 -4.98 -3.04 8.29
CA GLY A 210 -4.70 -3.67 7.00
C GLY A 210 -3.22 -3.97 6.83
N PHE A 211 -2.93 -5.02 6.06
CA PHE A 211 -1.55 -5.39 5.70
C PHE A 211 -1.51 -5.79 4.23
N ILE A 212 -0.60 -5.20 3.47
CA ILE A 212 -0.33 -5.53 2.07
C ILE A 212 1.02 -6.23 2.00
N ASP A 213 1.01 -7.49 1.56
CA ASP A 213 2.22 -8.21 1.16
C ASP A 213 2.42 -8.02 -0.34
N VAL A 214 3.49 -7.31 -0.70
CA VAL A 214 3.83 -7.08 -2.11
C VAL A 214 4.53 -8.31 -2.72
N GLY A 215 5.11 -9.19 -1.89
CA GLY A 215 5.79 -10.41 -2.35
C GLY A 215 7.16 -10.17 -3.00
N TYR A 216 7.71 -8.96 -2.86
CA TYR A 216 9.02 -8.54 -3.38
C TYR A 216 10.05 -8.38 -2.27
N ARG A 217 11.34 -8.47 -2.63
CA ARG A 217 12.41 -8.18 -1.68
C ARG A 217 12.28 -6.76 -1.14
N ASN A 218 12.27 -5.77 -2.02
CA ASN A 218 12.11 -4.38 -1.65
C ASN A 218 11.31 -3.59 -2.68
N LEU A 219 11.06 -2.32 -2.38
CA LEU A 219 10.38 -1.39 -3.26
C LEU A 219 11.02 -1.30 -4.66
N GLU A 220 12.35 -1.31 -4.80
CA GLU A 220 13.00 -1.29 -6.11
C GLU A 220 12.55 -2.47 -7.00
N ASN A 221 12.30 -3.65 -6.41
CA ASN A 221 11.90 -4.82 -7.19
C ASN A 221 10.48 -4.74 -7.78
N ILE A 222 9.67 -3.74 -7.42
CA ILE A 222 8.34 -3.56 -8.04
C ILE A 222 8.42 -2.92 -9.43
N PHE A 223 9.62 -2.51 -9.87
CA PHE A 223 9.88 -2.06 -11.23
C PHE A 223 10.55 -3.19 -12.00
N SER A 224 10.13 -3.39 -13.24
CA SER A 224 10.80 -4.28 -14.17
C SER A 224 12.16 -3.69 -14.57
N PRO A 225 13.14 -4.54 -14.94
CA PRO A 225 14.44 -4.04 -15.38
C PRO A 225 14.33 -3.18 -16.65
N LYS A 226 13.32 -3.39 -17.49
CA LYS A 226 13.04 -2.54 -18.67
C LYS A 226 12.71 -1.10 -18.30
N GLU A 227 12.04 -0.87 -17.18
CA GLU A 227 11.77 0.50 -16.73
C GLU A 227 13.04 1.19 -16.23
N TYR A 228 13.92 0.47 -15.55
CA TYR A 228 15.22 0.99 -15.16
C TYR A 228 16.08 1.38 -16.37
N LEU A 229 16.05 0.61 -17.45
CA LEU A 229 16.80 0.91 -18.68
C LEU A 229 16.42 2.26 -19.34
N LYS A 230 15.29 2.86 -18.98
CA LYS A 230 14.88 4.20 -19.45
C LYS A 230 15.61 5.34 -18.73
N ILE A 231 16.37 5.05 -17.68
CA ILE A 231 17.12 6.04 -16.90
C ILE A 231 18.38 6.44 -17.66
N LYS A 232 18.52 7.73 -17.96
CA LYS A 232 19.62 8.26 -18.79
C LYS A 232 20.97 8.22 -18.08
N SER A 233 20.98 8.32 -16.76
CA SER A 233 22.20 8.31 -15.94
C SER A 233 22.77 6.92 -15.67
N LEU A 234 22.16 5.84 -16.20
CA LEU A 234 22.74 4.51 -16.08
C LEU A 234 24.06 4.40 -16.84
N ASN A 235 25.06 3.83 -16.18
CA ASN A 235 26.28 3.48 -16.87
C ASN A 235 26.12 2.17 -17.66
N LYS A 236 26.98 1.96 -18.65
CA LYS A 236 26.97 0.77 -19.53
C LYS A 236 26.95 -0.54 -18.74
N TYR A 237 27.68 -0.61 -17.62
CA TYR A 237 27.75 -1.79 -16.78
C TYR A 237 26.40 -2.11 -16.11
N GLN A 238 25.71 -1.10 -15.57
CA GLN A 238 24.38 -1.25 -14.98
C GLN A 238 23.35 -1.66 -16.04
N SER A 239 23.37 -1.03 -17.22
CA SER A 239 22.46 -1.40 -18.33
C SER A 239 22.63 -2.86 -18.73
N GLN A 240 23.86 -3.34 -18.88
CA GLN A 240 24.13 -4.73 -19.24
C GLN A 240 23.64 -5.73 -18.19
N ILE A 241 23.73 -5.40 -16.90
CA ILE A 241 23.18 -6.25 -15.84
C ILE A 241 21.65 -6.29 -15.91
N LEU A 242 21.00 -5.15 -16.13
CA LEU A 242 19.55 -5.09 -16.29
C LEU A 242 19.06 -5.89 -17.51
N ASP A 243 19.81 -5.84 -18.62
CA ASP A 243 19.54 -6.67 -19.79
C ASP A 243 19.62 -8.17 -19.48
N LEU A 244 20.60 -8.60 -18.67
CA LEU A 244 20.71 -10.00 -18.25
C LEU A 244 19.56 -10.41 -17.33
N ILE A 245 19.12 -9.53 -16.43
CA ILE A 245 17.94 -9.80 -15.58
C ILE A 245 16.67 -9.91 -16.45
N ASN A 246 16.52 -9.06 -17.48
CA ASN A 246 15.43 -9.16 -18.44
C ASN A 246 15.45 -10.50 -19.20
N GLN A 247 16.64 -10.97 -19.61
CA GLN A 247 16.77 -12.28 -20.26
C GLN A 247 16.33 -13.42 -19.32
N GLU A 248 16.63 -13.35 -18.03
CA GLU A 248 16.15 -14.35 -17.06
C GLU A 248 14.63 -14.30 -16.90
N LEU A 249 14.03 -13.11 -16.91
CA LEU A 249 12.58 -12.96 -16.90
C LEU A 249 11.94 -13.59 -18.15
N ASP A 250 12.51 -13.34 -19.33
CA ASP A 250 12.04 -13.90 -20.60
C ASP A 250 12.20 -15.44 -20.67
N LYS A 251 13.17 -16.01 -19.94
CA LYS A 251 13.33 -17.47 -19.75
C LYS A 251 12.35 -18.07 -18.73
N GLY A 252 11.46 -17.27 -18.14
CA GLY A 252 10.51 -17.73 -17.14
C GLY A 252 11.09 -17.87 -15.73
N ASN A 253 12.14 -17.12 -15.40
CA ASN A 253 12.76 -17.09 -14.06
C ASN A 253 12.50 -15.75 -13.34
N PRO A 254 11.24 -15.46 -12.92
CA PRO A 254 10.87 -14.18 -12.32
C PRO A 254 11.53 -13.96 -10.95
N ASN A 255 12.00 -15.03 -10.29
CA ASN A 255 12.61 -14.96 -8.97
C ASN A 255 13.91 -14.14 -8.97
N ILE A 256 14.69 -14.15 -10.06
CA ILE A 256 15.86 -13.27 -10.17
C ILE A 256 15.40 -11.82 -10.02
N CYS A 257 14.43 -11.38 -10.82
CA CYS A 257 13.93 -10.01 -10.77
C CYS A 257 13.30 -9.67 -9.41
N LYS A 258 12.55 -10.59 -8.78
CA LYS A 258 11.86 -10.35 -7.50
C LYS A 258 12.78 -10.15 -6.31
N TYR A 259 13.95 -10.80 -6.33
CA TYR A 259 14.86 -10.86 -5.18
C TYR A 259 16.24 -10.24 -5.46
N PHE A 260 16.47 -9.73 -6.68
CA PHE A 260 17.72 -9.05 -7.00
C PHE A 260 17.91 -7.79 -6.15
N LYS A 261 19.13 -7.55 -5.64
CA LYS A 261 19.45 -6.36 -4.84
C LYS A 261 19.68 -5.12 -5.71
N TYR A 262 18.63 -4.58 -6.32
CA TYR A 262 18.74 -3.38 -7.17
C TYR A 262 19.36 -2.18 -6.45
N ARG A 263 18.96 -1.92 -5.20
CA ARG A 263 19.45 -0.76 -4.44
C ARG A 263 20.93 -0.84 -4.09
N ASP A 264 21.29 -1.89 -3.36
CA ASP A 264 22.58 -2.00 -2.67
C ASP A 264 23.62 -2.81 -3.45
N GLY A 265 23.19 -3.59 -4.44
CA GLY A 265 24.04 -4.58 -5.10
C GLY A 265 24.41 -5.74 -4.18
N TYR A 266 25.53 -6.41 -4.47
CA TYR A 266 25.98 -7.60 -3.73
C TYR A 266 27.39 -7.42 -3.21
N LYS A 267 27.59 -7.79 -1.94
CA LYS A 267 28.92 -8.06 -1.37
C LYS A 267 29.32 -9.50 -1.68
N VAL A 268 30.62 -9.80 -1.61
CA VAL A 268 31.16 -11.16 -1.88
C VAL A 268 30.40 -12.23 -1.09
N LYS A 269 30.25 -12.04 0.23
CA LYS A 269 29.51 -12.98 1.08
C LYS A 269 28.08 -13.24 0.62
N ASN A 270 27.40 -12.22 0.08
CA ASN A 270 26.01 -12.36 -0.36
C ASN A 270 25.90 -13.21 -1.62
N VAL A 271 26.86 -13.10 -2.55
CA VAL A 271 26.90 -13.94 -3.76
C VAL A 271 27.10 -15.40 -3.36
N ILE A 272 28.06 -15.68 -2.48
CA ILE A 272 28.36 -17.05 -2.00
C ILE A 272 27.14 -17.65 -1.30
N GLU A 273 26.58 -16.93 -0.33
CA GLU A 273 25.43 -17.36 0.46
C GLU A 273 24.22 -17.72 -0.43
N ILE A 274 23.85 -16.82 -1.35
CA ILE A 274 22.68 -17.02 -2.21
C ILE A 274 22.93 -18.13 -3.23
N SER A 275 24.14 -18.23 -3.77
CA SER A 275 24.50 -19.29 -4.73
C SER A 275 24.45 -20.69 -4.10
N ASN A 276 24.67 -20.80 -2.79
CA ASN A 276 24.52 -22.07 -2.07
C ASN A 276 23.05 -22.43 -1.83
N ASN A 277 22.17 -21.43 -1.72
CA ASN A 277 20.76 -21.62 -1.38
C ASN A 277 19.83 -21.63 -2.59
N SER A 278 20.29 -21.20 -3.78
CA SER A 278 19.46 -21.09 -4.98
C SER A 278 20.24 -21.43 -6.25
N ILE A 279 19.84 -22.52 -6.91
CA ILE A 279 20.41 -22.95 -8.19
C ILE A 279 20.23 -21.86 -9.26
N SER A 280 19.04 -21.25 -9.34
CA SER A 280 18.76 -20.18 -10.30
C SER A 280 19.69 -18.99 -10.13
N PHE A 281 19.92 -18.53 -8.89
CA PHE A 281 20.87 -17.45 -8.63
C PHE A 281 22.32 -17.88 -8.85
N LYS A 282 22.67 -19.13 -8.51
CA LYS A 282 24.01 -19.67 -8.80
C LYS A 282 24.30 -19.59 -10.30
N MET A 283 23.35 -20.04 -11.14
CA MET A 283 23.49 -19.97 -12.60
C MET A 283 23.57 -18.53 -13.09
N PHE A 284 22.72 -17.65 -12.58
CA PHE A 284 22.74 -16.22 -12.94
C PHE A 284 24.07 -15.54 -12.56
N PHE A 285 24.58 -15.75 -11.34
CA PHE A 285 25.88 -15.23 -10.93
C PHE A 285 27.03 -15.85 -11.71
N LYS A 286 26.94 -17.12 -12.11
CA LYS A 286 27.94 -17.77 -12.97
C LYS A 286 28.03 -17.08 -14.32
N ASP A 287 26.88 -16.74 -14.92
CA ASP A 287 26.85 -15.98 -16.17
C ASP A 287 27.45 -14.57 -16.00
N LEU A 288 27.11 -13.88 -14.90
CA LEU A 288 27.72 -12.59 -14.57
C LEU A 288 29.24 -12.69 -14.38
N TYR A 289 29.73 -13.74 -13.72
CA TYR A 289 31.16 -13.99 -13.53
C TYR A 289 31.87 -14.21 -14.87
N ASN A 290 31.33 -15.10 -15.72
CA ASN A 290 31.91 -15.42 -17.03
C ASN A 290 31.98 -14.21 -17.96
N LYS A 291 31.04 -13.26 -17.81
CA LYS A 291 31.03 -11.98 -18.55
C LYS A 291 31.90 -10.89 -17.90
N GLY A 292 32.58 -11.20 -16.79
CA GLY A 292 33.50 -10.28 -16.11
C GLY A 292 32.80 -9.21 -15.25
N PHE A 293 31.53 -9.39 -14.89
CA PHE A 293 30.80 -8.42 -14.07
C PHE A 293 31.11 -8.54 -12.58
N LEU A 294 31.38 -9.76 -12.08
CA LEU A 294 31.65 -9.99 -10.65
C LEU A 294 33.12 -9.73 -10.31
N LYS A 295 33.34 -8.96 -9.23
CA LYS A 295 34.67 -8.65 -8.70
C LYS A 295 34.90 -9.34 -7.35
N ASN A 296 36.17 -9.49 -6.95
CA ASN A 296 36.56 -9.96 -5.63
C ASN A 296 36.11 -11.40 -5.28
N ILE A 297 35.78 -12.20 -6.30
CA ILE A 297 35.34 -13.59 -6.19
C ILE A 297 35.94 -14.40 -7.33
N TYR A 298 36.11 -15.72 -7.13
CA TYR A 298 36.50 -16.65 -8.19
C TYR A 298 35.63 -17.91 -8.17
N LEU A 299 35.58 -18.61 -9.30
CA LEU A 299 34.98 -19.95 -9.39
C LEU A 299 36.08 -21.00 -9.26
N ASP A 300 35.91 -21.95 -8.35
CA ASP A 300 36.79 -23.11 -8.25
C ASP A 300 36.49 -24.16 -9.33
N GLU A 301 37.28 -25.22 -9.34
CA GLU A 301 37.13 -26.37 -10.24
C GLU A 301 35.78 -27.10 -10.13
N ASN A 302 35.03 -26.88 -9.05
CA ASN A 302 33.72 -27.46 -8.78
C ASN A 302 32.57 -26.44 -9.00
N ASP A 303 32.83 -25.35 -9.73
CA ASP A 303 31.87 -24.27 -9.95
C ASP A 303 31.32 -23.67 -8.64
N ARG A 304 32.13 -23.61 -7.58
CA ARG A 304 31.78 -22.94 -6.33
C ARG A 304 32.43 -21.57 -6.29
N PHE A 305 31.63 -20.59 -5.88
CA PHE A 305 32.14 -19.26 -5.63
C PHE A 305 32.98 -19.25 -4.36
N ILE A 306 34.23 -18.83 -4.50
CA ILE A 306 35.17 -18.66 -3.40
C ILE A 306 35.60 -17.20 -3.33
N GLU A 307 35.70 -16.72 -2.11
CA GLU A 307 36.15 -15.39 -1.78
C GLU A 307 37.65 -15.20 -2.09
N LEU A 308 38.01 -14.09 -2.72
CA LEU A 308 39.42 -13.72 -2.97
C LEU A 308 40.03 -12.85 -1.87
N SER A 309 39.21 -12.17 -1.06
CA SER A 309 39.68 -11.08 -0.19
C SER A 309 38.81 -10.86 1.07
N ASP A 310 38.17 -9.70 1.26
CA ASP A 310 37.28 -9.40 2.41
C ASP A 310 35.81 -9.66 2.04
N PRO A 311 35.04 -10.36 2.89
CA PRO A 311 33.71 -10.85 2.51
C PRO A 311 32.69 -9.71 2.39
N ASN A 312 33.05 -8.53 2.92
CA ASN A 312 32.24 -7.33 2.93
C ASN A 312 32.51 -6.40 1.74
N LEU A 313 33.49 -6.69 0.89
CA LEU A 313 33.72 -5.93 -0.33
C LEU A 313 32.56 -6.07 -1.30
N ILE A 314 32.29 -4.99 -2.03
CA ILE A 314 31.27 -4.98 -3.08
C ILE A 314 31.77 -5.84 -4.26
N CYS A 315 30.96 -6.81 -4.63
CA CYS A 315 31.16 -7.72 -5.76
C CYS A 315 30.42 -7.23 -7.01
N LEU A 316 29.23 -6.66 -6.81
CA LEU A 316 28.33 -6.13 -7.84
C LEU A 316 27.71 -4.83 -7.32
N ASN A 317 27.85 -3.72 -8.05
CA ASN A 317 27.27 -2.44 -7.65
C ASN A 317 25.75 -2.42 -7.90
N GLY A 318 25.00 -1.79 -6.99
CA GLY A 318 23.57 -1.49 -7.18
C GLY A 318 23.33 -0.25 -8.04
N LEU A 319 22.06 0.10 -8.19
CA LEU A 319 21.53 1.29 -8.85
C LEU A 319 21.40 2.49 -7.89
N GLY A 320 21.38 2.24 -6.58
CA GLY A 320 21.05 3.24 -5.56
C GLY A 320 19.56 3.28 -5.21
N LYS A 321 19.17 4.20 -4.31
CA LYS A 321 17.78 4.32 -3.83
C LYS A 321 16.83 4.77 -4.94
N LEU A 322 15.68 4.10 -5.06
CA LEU A 322 14.68 4.43 -6.08
C LEU A 322 14.21 5.89 -6.04
N ILE A 323 14.01 6.46 -4.85
CA ILE A 323 13.51 7.84 -4.71
C ILE A 323 14.39 8.84 -5.46
N HIS A 324 15.71 8.67 -5.40
CA HIS A 324 16.64 9.55 -6.12
C HIS A 324 16.53 9.40 -7.63
N LEU A 325 16.23 8.18 -8.10
CA LEU A 325 16.01 7.95 -9.52
C LEU A 325 14.66 8.54 -9.99
N VAL A 326 13.61 8.42 -9.17
CA VAL A 326 12.30 9.02 -9.47
C VAL A 326 12.37 10.55 -9.48
N GLU A 327 12.99 11.17 -8.48
CA GLU A 327 13.11 12.63 -8.37
C GLU A 327 13.98 13.26 -9.46
N ARG A 328 15.10 12.61 -9.81
CA ARG A 328 16.05 13.16 -10.79
C ARG A 328 15.66 12.88 -12.24
N GLU A 329 15.08 11.72 -12.51
CA GLU A 329 14.97 11.18 -13.88
C GLU A 329 13.53 10.92 -14.31
N ASN A 330 12.54 11.17 -13.42
CA ASN A 330 11.11 11.04 -13.69
C ASN A 330 10.73 9.70 -14.35
N ILE A 331 11.22 8.58 -13.80
CA ILE A 331 11.06 7.22 -14.37
C ILE A 331 9.62 6.96 -14.84
N LEU A 332 8.62 7.26 -14.02
CA LEU A 332 7.21 7.03 -14.36
C LEU A 332 6.65 8.03 -15.39
N GLY A 333 7.22 9.24 -15.48
CA GLY A 333 6.94 10.15 -16.59
C GLY A 333 7.47 9.63 -17.93
N ASN A 334 8.53 8.81 -17.91
CA ASN A 334 9.07 8.14 -19.09
C ASN A 334 8.31 6.86 -19.46
N ILE A 335 7.27 6.49 -18.70
CA ILE A 335 6.36 5.39 -19.04
C ILE A 335 5.10 6.04 -19.58
N GLU A 336 5.04 6.15 -20.91
CA GLU A 336 3.97 6.87 -21.59
C GLU A 336 2.66 6.06 -21.62
N SER A 337 2.77 4.73 -21.63
CA SER A 337 1.64 3.82 -21.77
C SER A 337 1.73 2.57 -20.86
N LYS A 338 0.58 2.00 -20.49
CA LYS A 338 0.53 0.70 -19.79
C LYS A 338 1.10 -0.47 -20.60
N THR A 339 1.15 -0.33 -21.93
CA THR A 339 1.69 -1.35 -22.85
C THR A 339 3.21 -1.46 -22.80
N GLU A 340 3.89 -0.47 -22.25
CA GLU A 340 5.33 -0.53 -22.02
C GLU A 340 5.70 -1.29 -20.74
N LEU A 341 4.75 -1.51 -19.84
CA LEU A 341 4.96 -2.31 -18.64
C LEU A 341 4.79 -3.79 -18.98
N ASN A 342 5.63 -4.62 -18.38
CA ASN A 342 5.33 -6.05 -18.31
C ASN A 342 3.99 -6.25 -17.57
N LEU A 343 3.11 -7.10 -18.11
CA LEU A 343 1.74 -7.28 -17.63
C LEU A 343 1.68 -7.68 -16.15
N ASP A 344 2.64 -8.47 -15.67
CA ASP A 344 2.69 -8.91 -14.27
C ASP A 344 2.97 -7.75 -13.33
N PHE A 345 3.91 -6.87 -13.70
CA PHE A 345 4.23 -5.67 -12.93
C PHE A 345 3.06 -4.70 -12.90
N PHE A 346 2.42 -4.45 -14.05
CA PHE A 346 1.22 -3.61 -14.10
C PHE A 346 0.08 -4.17 -13.24
N ASN A 347 -0.15 -5.49 -13.28
CA ASN A 347 -1.18 -6.13 -12.46
C ASN A 347 -0.90 -5.97 -10.96
N GLN A 348 0.35 -6.04 -10.54
CA GLN A 348 0.72 -5.80 -9.14
C GLN A 348 0.53 -4.34 -8.75
N TRP A 349 0.95 -3.40 -9.59
CA TRP A 349 0.70 -1.97 -9.36
C TRP A 349 -0.80 -1.70 -9.25
N LYS A 350 -1.61 -2.37 -10.08
CA LYS A 350 -3.07 -2.32 -10.01
C LYS A 350 -3.61 -2.83 -8.68
N GLU A 351 -3.10 -3.95 -8.15
CA GLU A 351 -3.54 -4.47 -6.85
C GLU A 351 -3.10 -3.58 -5.69
N ILE A 352 -1.87 -3.07 -5.68
CA ILE A 352 -1.42 -2.06 -4.70
C ILE A 352 -2.33 -0.83 -4.76
N THR A 353 -2.58 -0.32 -5.97
CA THR A 353 -3.44 0.85 -6.19
C THR A 353 -4.83 0.63 -5.60
N LYS A 354 -5.46 -0.52 -5.88
CA LYS A 354 -6.77 -0.87 -5.34
C LYS A 354 -6.77 -0.89 -3.82
N GLU A 355 -5.79 -1.51 -3.19
CA GLU A 355 -5.68 -1.56 -1.73
C GLU A 355 -5.48 -0.15 -1.14
N LEU A 356 -4.60 0.69 -1.71
CA LEU A 356 -4.46 2.07 -1.24
C LEU A 356 -5.75 2.87 -1.39
N PHE A 357 -6.53 2.60 -2.44
CA PHE A 357 -7.84 3.21 -2.64
C PHE A 357 -8.88 2.71 -1.63
N ASP A 358 -8.95 1.40 -1.36
CA ASP A 358 -9.84 0.83 -0.35
C ASP A 358 -9.64 1.50 1.02
N TRP A 359 -8.38 1.69 1.43
CA TRP A 359 -8.02 2.27 2.72
C TRP A 359 -7.95 3.80 2.74
N GLY A 360 -7.81 4.43 1.58
CA GLY A 360 -7.45 5.85 1.45
C GLY A 360 -8.33 6.67 0.54
N CYS A 361 -9.41 6.13 -0.05
CA CYS A 361 -10.16 6.90 -1.04
C CYS A 361 -10.81 8.16 -0.47
N SER A 362 -10.73 9.24 -1.24
CA SER A 362 -11.52 10.45 -1.00
C SER A 362 -11.78 11.22 -2.29
N TYR A 363 -12.70 12.19 -2.22
CA TYR A 363 -12.92 13.13 -3.31
C TYR A 363 -11.83 14.23 -3.31
N PRO A 364 -11.46 14.77 -4.48
CA PRO A 364 -10.72 16.03 -4.56
C PRO A 364 -11.44 17.14 -3.78
N LYS A 365 -10.69 18.03 -3.09
CA LYS A 365 -11.30 19.11 -2.27
C LYS A 365 -12.20 20.03 -3.11
N THR A 366 -11.80 20.27 -4.36
CA THR A 366 -12.59 21.03 -5.34
C THR A 366 -13.94 20.40 -5.62
N ALA A 367 -14.00 19.07 -5.74
CA ALA A 367 -15.25 18.34 -5.90
C ALA A 367 -16.13 18.44 -4.65
N ILE A 368 -15.55 18.39 -3.44
CA ILE A 368 -16.31 18.47 -2.18
C ILE A 368 -16.98 19.84 -2.00
N ASN A 369 -16.28 20.93 -2.32
CA ASN A 369 -16.82 22.28 -2.18
C ASN A 369 -17.96 22.60 -3.16
N ILE A 370 -18.05 21.88 -4.29
CA ILE A 370 -19.19 21.99 -5.22
C ILE A 370 -20.40 21.20 -4.67
N LEU A 371 -20.17 20.26 -3.76
CA LEU A 371 -21.18 19.34 -3.24
C LEU A 371 -21.88 19.85 -1.97
N ILE A 372 -21.27 20.78 -1.22
CA ILE A 372 -21.75 21.32 0.06
C ILE A 372 -22.26 22.74 -0.17
#